data_AF-A0A7S0ZIT3-F1
#
_entry.id   AF-A0A7S0ZIT3-F1
#
_cell.length_a   1.000
_cell.length_b   1.000
_cell.length_c   1.000
_cell.angle_alpha   90.00
_cell.angle_beta   90.00
_cell.angle_gamma   90.00
#
_symmetry.space_group_name_H-M   'P 1'
#
loop_
_entity.id
_entity.type
_entity.pdbx_description
1 polymer ?
#
loop_
_entity_poly.entity_id
_entity_poly.type
_entity_poly.pdbx_seq_one_letter_code
_entity_poly.pdbx_strand_id
1 'polypeptide(L)'
;QATKSHMNRLFVMQLSQLFRTRKKAKQVDERGDSDDSESSENSDDDEDQEMNTSRADRSLKKQCLVEHMSVKHEGTVNRVRLMPQNTAIAATWSSEKKVFVTDLTPCYR
;
A
#
# COMPACT_ATOMS: atom_id res chain seq x y z
N GLN A 1 19.73 -8.58 -3.59
CA GLN A 1 20.25 -9.96 -3.52
C GLN A 1 21.52 -9.95 -2.68
N ALA A 2 21.70 -10.95 -1.80
CA ALA A 2 22.85 -11.04 -0.91
C ALA A 2 24.08 -11.64 -1.61
N THR A 3 25.27 -11.36 -1.05
CA THR A 3 26.55 -11.93 -1.52
C THR A 3 26.64 -13.44 -1.29
N LYS A 4 26.01 -13.95 -0.22
CA LYS A 4 25.92 -15.37 0.09
C LYS A 4 24.49 -15.88 -0.10
N SER A 5 24.36 -17.08 -0.67
CA SER A 5 23.07 -17.70 -1.00
C SER A 5 22.10 -17.77 0.20
N HIS A 6 22.58 -18.19 1.36
CA HIS A 6 21.79 -18.36 2.59
C HIS A 6 21.45 -17.05 3.32
N MET A 7 21.97 -15.91 2.85
CA MET A 7 21.68 -14.59 3.44
C MET A 7 20.56 -13.86 2.68
N ASN A 8 19.97 -14.49 1.67
CA ASN A 8 18.84 -13.92 0.97
C ASN A 8 17.60 -13.86 1.87
N ARG A 9 16.87 -12.76 1.74
CA ARG A 9 15.62 -12.51 2.45
C ARG A 9 14.60 -11.89 1.50
N LEU A 10 13.36 -12.33 1.64
CA LEU A 10 12.19 -11.75 1.02
C LEU A 10 11.53 -10.82 2.02
N PHE A 11 11.30 -9.57 1.63
CA PHE A 11 10.55 -8.61 2.43
C PHE A 11 9.14 -8.52 1.87
N VAL A 12 8.16 -8.83 2.72
CA VAL A 12 6.74 -8.62 2.45
C VAL A 12 6.33 -7.40 3.23
N MET A 13 5.77 -6.40 2.55
CA MET A 13 5.34 -5.15 3.17
C MET A 13 3.84 -4.95 2.96
N GLN A 14 3.16 -4.54 4.02
CA GLN A 14 1.75 -4.15 4.01
C GLN A 14 1.66 -2.67 4.34
N LEU A 15 0.95 -1.93 3.51
CA LEU A 15 0.64 -0.51 3.73
C LEU A 15 -0.84 -0.41 4.09
N SER A 16 -1.14 0.13 5.27
CA SER A 16 -2.50 0.39 5.73
C SER A 16 -2.67 1.85 6.14
N GLN A 17 -3.92 2.30 6.30
CA GLN A 17 -4.23 3.70 6.62
C GLN A 17 -3.66 4.69 5.59
N LEU A 18 -3.85 4.37 4.30
CA LEU A 18 -3.44 5.25 3.21
C LEU A 18 -4.39 6.45 3.11
N PHE A 19 -3.82 7.65 3.15
CA PHE A 19 -4.59 8.89 3.00
C PHE A 19 -4.44 9.47 1.60
N ARG A 20 -5.52 10.07 1.09
CA ARG A 20 -5.54 10.69 -0.25
C ARG A 20 -4.56 11.86 -0.29
N THR A 21 -3.58 11.82 -1.19
CA THR A 21 -2.49 12.82 -1.27
C THR A 21 -2.78 14.00 -2.20
N ARG A 22 -3.99 14.12 -2.77
CA ARG A 22 -4.33 15.20 -3.73
C ARG A 22 -4.88 16.46 -3.06
N LYS A 23 -4.30 17.60 -3.40
CA LYS A 23 -4.92 18.94 -3.25
C LYS A 23 -6.17 18.99 -4.11
N LYS A 24 -7.27 19.54 -3.57
CA LYS A 24 -8.44 19.96 -4.36
C LYS A 24 -7.89 20.83 -5.51
N ALA A 25 -8.11 20.41 -6.76
CA ALA A 25 -7.83 21.26 -7.90
C ALA A 25 -8.64 22.54 -7.66
N LYS A 26 -7.94 23.67 -7.54
CA LYS A 26 -8.56 24.97 -7.38
C LYS A 26 -9.44 25.14 -8.63
N GLN A 27 -10.76 25.24 -8.45
CA GLN A 27 -11.66 25.62 -9.54
C GLN A 27 -11.08 26.91 -10.13
N VAL A 28 -10.60 26.81 -11.37
CA VAL A 28 -10.21 27.97 -12.16
C VAL A 28 -11.51 28.40 -12.80
N ASP A 29 -12.04 29.50 -12.29
CA ASP A 29 -13.21 30.17 -12.85
C ASP A 29 -12.97 30.58 -14.31
N GLU A 30 -14.01 30.33 -15.11
CA GLU A 30 -14.43 31.04 -16.31
C GLU A 30 -13.43 31.17 -17.47
N ARG A 31 -13.48 30.20 -18.40
CA ARG A 31 -14.01 30.37 -19.78
C ARG A 31 -13.62 29.20 -20.69
N GLY A 32 -14.64 28.44 -21.12
CA GLY A 32 -14.70 27.91 -22.48
C GLY A 32 -14.16 26.51 -22.74
N ASP A 33 -15.13 25.61 -22.97
CA ASP A 33 -15.14 24.48 -23.89
C ASP A 33 -15.00 23.05 -23.31
N SER A 34 -15.90 22.23 -23.85
CA SER A 34 -16.42 20.93 -23.43
C SER A 34 -15.40 19.79 -23.53
N ASP A 35 -15.37 18.87 -22.56
CA ASP A 35 -15.78 17.47 -22.79
C ASP A 35 -15.76 16.60 -21.51
N ASP A 36 -16.82 15.82 -21.34
CA ASP A 36 -17.01 14.61 -20.52
C ASP A 36 -16.74 14.65 -18.99
N SER A 37 -17.78 15.04 -18.23
CA SER A 37 -17.90 14.81 -16.78
C SER A 37 -19.05 13.86 -16.48
N GLU A 38 -18.76 12.56 -16.42
CA GLU A 38 -19.60 11.59 -15.71
C GLU A 38 -19.43 11.80 -14.21
N SER A 39 -20.28 12.68 -13.69
CA SER A 39 -20.46 12.98 -12.27
C SER A 39 -21.14 11.79 -11.58
N SER A 40 -20.36 10.99 -10.86
CA SER A 40 -20.92 10.17 -9.76
C SER A 40 -20.81 10.98 -8.47
N GLU A 41 -21.87 11.72 -8.17
CA GLU A 41 -22.08 12.44 -6.92
C GLU A 41 -22.14 11.43 -5.76
N ASN A 42 -21.09 11.39 -4.93
CA ASN A 42 -21.25 10.98 -3.53
C ASN A 42 -21.12 12.24 -2.70
N SER A 43 -22.29 12.73 -2.28
CA SER A 43 -22.46 13.83 -1.34
C SER A 43 -22.14 13.33 0.07
N ASP A 44 -20.86 13.29 0.44
CA ASP A 44 -20.47 13.23 1.85
C ASP A 44 -20.42 14.66 2.40
N ASP A 45 -21.55 15.05 2.98
CA ASP A 45 -21.77 16.26 3.75
C ASP A 45 -21.08 16.13 5.13
N ASP A 46 -19.75 16.33 5.14
CA ASP A 46 -19.00 16.52 6.39
C ASP A 46 -19.09 18.00 6.82
N GLU A 47 -20.17 18.34 7.52
CA GLU A 47 -20.32 19.59 8.28
C GLU A 47 -19.39 19.60 9.51
N ASP A 48 -18.08 19.71 9.30
CA ASP A 48 -17.14 19.99 10.39
C ASP A 48 -17.17 21.49 10.75
N GLN A 49 -18.09 21.88 11.64
CA GLN A 49 -18.08 23.15 12.35
C GLN A 49 -16.81 23.25 13.23
N GLU A 50 -15.74 23.78 12.65
CA GLU A 50 -14.50 24.03 13.38
C GLU A 50 -14.58 25.32 14.22
N MET A 51 -15.15 25.24 15.43
CA MET A 51 -14.87 26.21 16.48
C MET A 51 -13.40 26.07 16.95
N ASN A 52 -12.57 26.98 16.45
CA ASN A 52 -11.50 27.67 17.15
C ASN A 52 -10.87 26.99 18.39
N THR A 53 -9.93 26.06 18.19
CA THR A 53 -8.86 25.81 19.18
C THR A 53 -7.52 25.48 18.50
N SER A 54 -6.54 26.38 18.65
CA SER A 54 -5.08 26.17 18.54
C SER A 54 -4.51 25.52 17.26
N ARG A 55 -3.92 26.37 16.40
CA ARG A 55 -3.23 26.11 15.12
C ARG A 55 -1.95 25.24 15.16
N ALA A 56 -1.72 24.42 16.19
CA ALA A 56 -0.47 23.66 16.34
C ALA A 56 -0.61 22.12 16.23
N ASP A 57 -1.83 21.56 16.21
CA ASP A 57 -2.02 20.11 16.44
C ASP A 57 -2.66 19.32 15.27
N ARG A 58 -3.03 19.96 14.16
CA ARG A 58 -3.77 19.26 13.08
C ARG A 58 -2.92 18.47 12.06
N SER A 59 -1.60 18.53 12.14
CA SER A 59 -0.72 17.80 11.21
C SER A 59 -0.34 16.39 11.67
N LEU A 60 -0.70 15.97 12.89
CA LEU A 60 -0.29 14.67 13.45
C LEU A 60 -1.29 13.53 13.21
N LYS A 61 -2.46 13.77 12.62
CA LYS A 61 -3.59 12.81 12.67
C LYS A 61 -3.71 11.83 11.50
N LYS A 62 -2.76 11.81 10.56
CA LYS A 62 -2.81 10.93 9.38
C LYS A 62 -1.48 10.24 9.13
N GLN A 63 -1.17 9.19 9.89
CA GLN A 63 0.05 8.38 9.74
C GLN A 63 -0.26 7.11 8.94
N CYS A 64 0.41 6.91 7.81
CA CYS A 64 0.39 5.64 7.08
C CYS A 64 1.10 4.58 7.92
N LEU A 65 0.48 3.42 8.11
CA LEU A 65 1.08 2.30 8.82
C LEU A 65 1.76 1.36 7.83
N VAL A 66 3.02 1.04 8.12
CA VAL A 66 3.85 0.15 7.30
C VAL A 66 4.28 -1.04 8.16
N GLU A 67 3.74 -2.21 7.83
CA GLU A 67 4.12 -3.47 8.47
C GLU A 67 5.00 -4.26 7.51
N HIS A 68 5.97 -5.00 8.06
CA HIS A 68 6.84 -5.82 7.23
C HIS A 68 7.18 -7.15 7.90
N MET A 69 7.38 -8.16 7.06
CA MET A 69 7.92 -9.46 7.44
C MET A 69 9.14 -9.78 6.59
N SER A 70 10.16 -10.36 7.21
CA SER A 70 11.31 -10.91 6.49
C SER A 70 11.26 -12.44 6.50
N VAL A 71 11.21 -13.04 5.31
CA VAL A 71 11.25 -14.49 5.11
C VAL A 71 12.66 -14.84 4.66
N LYS A 72 13.35 -15.73 5.38
CA LYS A 72 14.65 -16.26 4.97
C LYS A 72 14.48 -17.08 3.69
N HIS A 73 15.37 -16.90 2.73
CA HIS A 73 15.32 -17.62 1.46
C HIS A 73 16.71 -18.15 1.10
N GLU A 74 16.78 -19.38 0.61
CA GLU A 74 18.02 -19.97 0.12
C GLU A 74 18.08 -19.83 -1.40
N GLY A 75 19.19 -19.32 -1.90
CA GLY A 75 19.35 -18.99 -3.31
C GLY A 75 18.62 -17.73 -3.72
N THR A 76 18.85 -17.34 -4.97
CA THR A 76 18.33 -16.10 -5.54
C THR A 76 16.86 -16.29 -5.89
N VAL A 77 16.02 -15.34 -5.52
CA VAL A 77 14.61 -15.40 -5.88
C VAL A 77 14.45 -14.90 -7.30
N ASN A 78 13.97 -15.75 -8.20
CA ASN A 78 13.74 -15.38 -9.59
C ASN A 78 12.26 -15.08 -9.86
N ARG A 79 11.35 -15.70 -9.08
CA ARG A 79 9.91 -15.58 -9.27
C ARG A 79 9.20 -15.70 -7.93
N VAL A 80 8.18 -14.87 -7.75
CA VAL A 80 7.22 -14.94 -6.64
C VAL A 80 5.83 -15.02 -7.26
N ARG A 81 5.00 -15.93 -6.78
CA ARG A 81 3.61 -16.11 -7.19
C ARG A 81 2.76 -16.21 -5.94
N LEU A 82 1.61 -15.55 -5.94
CA LEU A 82 0.59 -15.73 -4.91
C LEU A 82 -0.43 -16.75 -5.38
N MET A 83 -1.00 -17.49 -4.45
CA MET A 83 -2.11 -18.40 -4.76
C MET A 83 -3.38 -17.57 -5.04
N PRO A 84 -4.05 -17.76 -6.20
CA PRO A 84 -5.22 -16.94 -6.56
C PRO A 84 -6.41 -17.07 -5.58
N GLN A 85 -6.63 -18.27 -5.04
CA GLN A 85 -7.74 -18.54 -4.11
C GLN A 85 -7.44 -18.05 -2.69
N ASN A 86 -6.17 -17.97 -2.32
CA ASN A 86 -5.73 -17.51 -1.01
C ASN A 86 -4.42 -16.74 -1.15
N THR A 87 -4.51 -15.41 -1.21
CA THR A 87 -3.36 -14.53 -1.40
C THR A 87 -2.38 -14.54 -0.22
N ALA A 88 -2.77 -15.11 0.92
CA ALA A 88 -1.87 -15.32 2.05
C ALA A 88 -0.83 -16.41 1.79
N ILE A 89 -0.95 -17.21 0.73
CA ILE A 89 0.07 -18.21 0.39
C ILE A 89 0.92 -17.72 -0.78
N ALA A 90 2.23 -17.69 -0.55
CA ALA A 90 3.22 -17.30 -1.57
C ALA A 90 4.14 -18.47 -1.92
N ALA A 91 4.40 -18.64 -3.21
CA ALA A 91 5.37 -19.59 -3.75
C ALA A 91 6.55 -18.84 -4.39
N THR A 92 7.78 -19.20 -4.04
CA THR A 92 9.00 -18.60 -4.60
C THR A 92 9.89 -19.63 -5.26
N TRP A 93 10.44 -19.27 -6.41
CA TRP A 93 11.38 -20.11 -7.16
C TRP A 93 12.82 -19.64 -6.91
N SER A 94 13.65 -20.56 -6.43
CA SER A 94 15.07 -20.35 -6.20
C SER A 94 15.91 -20.74 -7.43
N SER A 95 17.03 -20.05 -7.65
CA SER A 95 18.05 -20.48 -8.64
C SER A 95 18.60 -21.89 -8.38
N GLU A 96 18.47 -22.40 -7.15
CA GLU A 96 18.84 -23.77 -6.78
C GLU A 96 17.81 -24.83 -7.24
N LYS A 97 16.83 -24.45 -8.08
CA LYS A 97 15.75 -25.34 -8.57
C LYS A 97 14.83 -25.86 -7.46
N LYS A 98 14.82 -25.19 -6.31
CA LYS A 98 13.90 -25.44 -5.19
C LYS A 98 12.73 -24.45 -5.24
N VAL A 99 11.56 -24.89 -4.81
CA VAL A 99 10.37 -24.05 -4.62
C VAL A 99 10.07 -23.98 -3.14
N PHE A 100 9.90 -22.76 -2.61
CA PHE A 100 9.48 -22.53 -1.24
C PHE A 100 8.03 -22.07 -1.24
N VAL A 101 7.22 -22.63 -0.36
CA VAL A 101 5.84 -22.18 -0.12
C VAL A 101 5.76 -21.64 1.29
N THR A 102 5.34 -20.39 1.41
CA THR A 102 5.32 -19.64 2.67
C THR A 102 3.92 -19.15 2.95
N ASP A 103 3.48 -19.35 4.19
CA ASP A 103 2.27 -18.73 4.73
C ASP A 103 2.57 -17.31 5.21
N LEU A 104 1.91 -16.33 4.60
CA LEU A 104 1.99 -14.90 4.88
C LEU A 104 0.86 -14.43 5.80
N THR A 105 -0.03 -15.31 6.26
CA THR A 105 -1.10 -14.95 7.22
C THR A 105 -0.61 -14.11 8.40
N PRO A 106 0.58 -14.36 9.01
CA PRO A 106 1.06 -13.53 10.11
C PRO A 106 1.42 -12.09 9.72
N CYS A 107 1.49 -11.75 8.43
CA CYS A 107 1.67 -10.38 7.94
C CYS A 107 0.38 -9.53 7.96
N TYR A 108 -0.80 -10.15 7.96
CA TYR A 108 -2.09 -9.49 7.75
C TYR A 108 -2.83 -9.12 9.05
N ARG A 109 -2.14 -9.04 10.20
CA ARG A 109 -2.76 -8.67 11.48
C ARG A 109 -2.89 -7.17 11.61
#